data_AF-A0A8S9AA75-F1
#
_entry.id   AF-A0A8S9AA75-F1
#
_cell.length_a   1.000
_cell.length_b   1.000
_cell.length_c   1.000
_cell.angle_alpha   90.00
_cell.angle_beta   90.00
_cell.angle_gamma   90.00
#
_symmetry.space_group_name_H-M   'P 1'
#
loop_
_entity.id
_entity.type
_entity.pdbx_description
1 polymer ?
#
loop_
_entity_poly.entity_id
_entity_poly.type
_entity_poly.pdbx_seq_one_letter_code
_entity_poly.pdbx_strand_id
1 'polypeptide(L)'
;MWPAACWRPCPAAGLPGALPLDEIVPGMYQPRTRMDEGALYELAESIKVQGILQPILVRRLSAGQNAGKYEIIAGERRFRAARLAGLATVPV
;
A
#
# COMPACT_ATOMS: atom_id res chain seq x y z
N MET A 1 -21.80 21.80 34.11
CA MET A 1 -20.32 21.92 34.08
C MET A 1 -19.75 20.51 33.88
N TRP A 2 -19.57 20.08 32.62
CA TRP A 2 -18.92 18.81 32.26
C TRP A 2 -17.48 19.09 31.81
N PRO A 3 -16.48 18.28 32.22
CA PRO A 3 -15.08 18.59 31.94
C PRO A 3 -14.66 18.13 30.54
N ALA A 4 -13.67 18.85 30.00
CA ALA A 4 -13.10 18.73 28.68
C ALA A 4 -12.67 17.30 28.30
N ALA A 5 -13.22 16.80 27.19
CA ALA A 5 -12.68 15.65 26.50
C ALA A 5 -11.32 16.02 25.87
N CYS A 6 -10.23 15.53 26.44
CA CYS A 6 -8.91 15.57 25.83
C CYS A 6 -8.91 14.73 24.55
N TRP A 7 -8.93 15.38 23.39
CA TRP A 7 -8.55 14.78 22.12
C TRP A 7 -7.05 14.48 22.17
N ARG A 8 -6.66 13.26 22.57
CA ARG A 8 -5.29 12.79 22.30
C ARG A 8 -5.27 12.34 20.84
N PRO A 9 -4.46 12.94 19.96
CA PRO A 9 -4.18 12.31 18.68
C PRO A 9 -3.58 10.92 18.99
N CYS A 10 -4.28 9.87 18.56
CA CYS A 10 -3.77 8.52 18.62
C CYS A 10 -2.42 8.52 17.89
N PRO A 11 -1.30 8.13 18.51
CA PRO A 11 -0.05 8.01 17.78
C PRO A 11 -0.30 6.99 16.67
N ALA A 12 -0.29 7.46 15.42
CA ALA A 12 -0.31 6.58 14.26
C ALA A 12 0.90 5.67 14.42
N ALA A 13 0.65 4.45 14.90
CA ALA A 13 1.67 3.45 15.12
C ALA A 13 2.44 3.32 13.80
N GLY A 14 3.73 3.64 13.85
CA GLY A 14 4.59 3.76 12.69
C GLY A 14 4.59 2.48 11.88
N LEU A 15 3.74 2.45 10.86
CA LEU A 15 4.02 1.66 9.67
C LEU A 15 5.31 2.26 9.08
N PRO A 16 6.29 1.43 8.70
CA PRO A 16 7.48 1.93 8.03
C PRO A 16 7.03 2.75 6.82
N GLY A 17 7.34 4.04 6.79
CA GLY A 17 6.78 4.95 5.77
C GLY A 17 7.12 4.58 4.33
N ALA A 18 8.02 3.61 4.12
CA ALA A 18 8.26 2.92 2.86
C ALA A 18 8.74 1.48 3.09
N LEU A 19 8.34 0.56 2.21
CA LEU A 19 8.79 -0.83 2.17
C LEU A 19 9.19 -1.27 0.75
N PRO A 20 10.17 -2.18 0.62
CA PRO A 20 10.55 -2.74 -0.67
C PRO A 20 9.45 -3.65 -1.23
N LEU A 21 9.21 -3.59 -2.53
CA LEU A 21 8.18 -4.42 -3.17
C LEU A 21 8.47 -5.92 -3.04
N ASP A 22 9.75 -6.32 -2.93
CA ASP A 22 10.16 -7.71 -2.76
C ASP A 22 9.72 -8.34 -1.44
N GLU A 23 9.55 -7.52 -0.40
CA GLU A 23 9.04 -7.97 0.90
C GLU A 23 7.51 -7.94 0.97
N ILE A 24 6.85 -7.35 -0.03
CA ILE A 24 5.40 -7.19 -0.07
C ILE A 24 4.77 -8.29 -0.94
N VAL A 25 3.88 -9.06 -0.34
CA VAL A 25 3.06 -10.07 -0.98
C VAL A 25 1.76 -9.42 -1.47
N PRO A 26 1.53 -9.36 -2.79
CA PRO A 26 0.27 -8.88 -3.33
C PRO A 26 -0.86 -9.86 -3.03
N GLY A 27 -2.05 -9.32 -2.71
CA GLY A 27 -3.27 -10.11 -2.62
C GLY A 27 -3.65 -10.73 -3.96
N MET A 28 -4.35 -11.87 -3.92
CA MET A 28 -4.88 -12.51 -5.13
C MET A 28 -5.95 -11.63 -5.77
N TYR A 29 -5.64 -11.19 -6.97
CA TYR A 29 -6.39 -10.31 -7.86
C TYR A 29 -7.91 -10.50 -7.80
N GLN A 30 -8.65 -9.38 -7.67
CA GLN A 30 -10.09 -9.36 -7.89
C GLN A 30 -10.40 -9.21 -9.39
N PRO A 31 -10.98 -10.23 -10.05
CA PRO A 31 -11.12 -10.35 -11.50
C PRO A 31 -12.43 -9.74 -12.03
N ARG A 32 -13.11 -8.88 -11.27
CA ARG A 32 -14.37 -8.31 -11.74
C ARG A 32 -14.04 -7.07 -12.56
N THR A 33 -14.13 -7.26 -13.89
CA THR A 33 -13.94 -6.26 -14.94
C THR A 33 -12.47 -6.13 -15.32
N ARG A 34 -12.12 -6.66 -16.49
CA ARG A 34 -11.33 -6.00 -17.54
C ARG A 34 -10.97 -4.54 -17.21
N MET A 35 -10.07 -4.34 -16.26
CA MET A 35 -9.52 -3.03 -15.96
C MET A 35 -8.62 -2.74 -17.14
N ASP A 36 -8.98 -1.73 -17.93
CA ASP A 36 -8.19 -1.24 -19.05
C ASP A 36 -6.72 -1.22 -18.64
N GLU A 37 -5.94 -2.13 -19.21
CA GLU A 37 -4.50 -2.24 -18.96
C GLU A 37 -3.82 -0.90 -19.25
N GLY A 38 -4.38 -0.13 -20.20
CA GLY A 38 -4.04 1.25 -20.47
C GLY A 38 -4.28 2.19 -19.27
N ALA A 39 -5.41 2.12 -18.57
CA ALA A 39 -5.68 2.96 -17.40
C ALA A 39 -4.77 2.62 -16.20
N LEU A 40 -4.34 1.36 -16.09
CA LEU A 40 -3.33 0.95 -15.10
C LEU A 40 -1.95 1.50 -15.46
N TYR A 41 -1.61 1.51 -16.76
CA TYR A 41 -0.35 2.03 -17.26
C TYR A 41 -0.26 3.56 -17.11
N GLU A 42 -1.31 4.29 -17.46
CA GLU A 42 -1.46 5.74 -17.21
C GLU A 42 -1.29 6.06 -15.72
N LEU A 43 -1.91 5.26 -14.84
CA LEU A 43 -1.74 5.40 -13.40
C LEU A 43 -0.30 5.11 -12.97
N ALA A 44 0.37 4.13 -13.57
CA ALA A 44 1.77 3.81 -13.32
C ALA A 44 2.70 4.96 -13.75
N GLU A 45 2.45 5.57 -14.92
CA GLU A 45 3.21 6.74 -15.38
C GLU A 45 2.99 7.95 -14.48
N SER A 46 1.74 8.23 -14.07
CA SER A 46 1.44 9.28 -13.10
C SER A 46 2.14 9.03 -11.76
N ILE A 47 2.13 7.78 -11.27
CA ILE A 47 2.84 7.39 -10.04
C ILE A 47 4.37 7.47 -10.22
N LYS A 48 4.89 7.24 -11.42
CA LYS A 48 6.33 7.40 -11.70
C LYS A 48 6.77 8.87 -11.64
N VAL A 49 5.91 9.79 -12.07
CA VAL A 49 6.18 11.24 -12.10
C VAL A 49 5.91 11.89 -10.74
N GLN A 50 4.77 11.58 -10.11
CA GLN A 50 4.29 12.25 -8.90
C GLN A 50 4.52 11.43 -7.62
N GLY A 51 4.86 10.14 -7.74
CA GLY A 51 4.93 9.21 -6.62
C GLY A 51 3.55 8.68 -6.21
N ILE A 52 3.55 7.84 -5.16
CA ILE A 52 2.31 7.37 -4.53
C ILE A 52 1.87 8.39 -3.50
N LEU A 53 0.78 9.12 -3.81
CA LEU A 53 0.23 10.14 -2.91
C LEU A 53 -0.45 9.54 -1.67
N GLN A 54 -1.02 8.34 -1.79
CA GLN A 54 -1.76 7.71 -0.72
C GLN A 54 -1.16 6.35 -0.34
N PRO A 55 -0.77 6.16 0.94
CA PRO A 55 -0.05 4.97 1.37
C PRO A 55 -0.86 3.69 1.18
N ILE A 56 -0.13 2.59 1.02
CA ILE A 56 -0.66 1.25 0.80
C ILE A 56 -0.76 0.55 2.14
N LEU A 57 -1.95 0.13 2.54
CA LEU A 57 -2.11 -0.51 3.84
C LEU A 57 -1.59 -1.94 3.78
N VAL A 58 -0.51 -2.21 4.51
CA VAL A 58 0.07 -3.55 4.65
C VAL A 58 0.02 -4.02 6.09
N ARG A 59 -0.03 -5.33 6.29
CA ARG A 59 0.23 -5.97 7.59
C ARG A 59 1.47 -6.81 7.50
N ARG A 60 2.28 -6.82 8.56
CA ARG A 60 3.35 -7.79 8.71
C ARG A 60 2.76 -9.16 9.00
N LEU A 61 3.16 -10.16 8.24
CA LEU A 61 2.82 -11.56 8.48
C LEU A 61 3.71 -12.08 9.61
N SER A 62 3.13 -12.34 10.78
CA SER A 62 3.85 -12.89 11.93
C SER A 62 3.84 -14.43 11.95
N ALA A 63 3.03 -15.08 11.11
CA ALA A 63 2.84 -16.52 11.08
C ALA A 63 2.65 -17.05 9.64
N GLY A 64 3.13 -18.27 9.37
CA GLY A 64 3.02 -18.95 8.07
C GLY A 64 4.34 -19.01 7.28
N GLN A 65 4.30 -19.55 6.05
CA GLN A 65 5.48 -19.69 5.17
C GLN A 65 6.11 -18.36 4.72
N ASN A 66 5.38 -17.25 4.90
CA ASN A 66 5.83 -15.90 4.61
C ASN A 66 6.01 -15.05 5.89
N ALA A 67 6.22 -15.70 7.05
CA ALA A 67 6.48 -15.00 8.30
C ALA A 67 7.71 -14.09 8.16
N GLY A 68 7.52 -12.78 8.35
CA GLY A 68 8.51 -11.73 8.11
C GLY A 68 8.21 -10.83 6.92
N LYS A 69 7.35 -11.25 5.98
CA LYS A 69 6.91 -10.44 4.84
C LYS A 69 5.70 -9.57 5.18
N TYR A 70 5.34 -8.67 4.28
CA TYR A 70 4.18 -7.80 4.39
C TYR A 70 3.09 -8.22 3.41
N GLU A 71 1.85 -8.33 3.87
CA GLU A 71 0.71 -8.62 3.00
C GLU A 71 -0.11 -7.35 2.80
N ILE A 72 -0.51 -7.07 1.57
CA ILE A 72 -1.36 -5.93 1.25
C ILE A 72 -2.79 -6.19 1.75
N ILE A 73 -3.27 -5.35 2.67
CA ILE A 73 -4.66 -5.35 3.13
C ILE A 73 -5.51 -4.48 2.18
N ALA A 74 -4.99 -3.32 1.77
CA ALA A 74 -5.69 -2.38 0.90
C ALA A 74 -4.71 -1.62 0.00
N GLY A 75 -5.16 -1.26 -1.20
CA GLY A 75 -4.34 -0.49 -2.15
C GLY A 75 -3.55 -1.33 -3.16
N GLU A 76 -3.96 -2.58 -3.43
CA GLU A 76 -3.30 -3.48 -4.40
C GLU A 76 -3.11 -2.84 -5.78
N ARG A 77 -4.04 -1.97 -6.21
CA ARG A 77 -3.93 -1.23 -7.49
C ARG A 77 -2.72 -0.29 -7.53
N ARG A 78 -2.46 0.43 -6.43
CA ARG A 78 -1.31 1.35 -6.31
C ARG A 78 -0.02 0.55 -6.27
N PHE A 79 -0.01 -0.59 -5.57
CA PHE A 79 1.12 -1.51 -5.56
C PHE A 79 1.43 -2.03 -6.97
N ARG A 80 0.42 -2.45 -7.73
CA ARG A 80 0.62 -2.89 -9.13
C ARG A 80 1.12 -1.77 -10.02
N ALA A 81 0.52 -0.59 -9.95
CA ALA A 81 0.96 0.55 -10.72
C ALA A 81 2.39 0.97 -10.33
N ALA A 82 2.78 0.89 -9.06
CA ALA A 82 4.15 1.12 -8.61
C ALA A 82 5.13 0.05 -9.12
N ARG A 83 4.70 -1.22 -9.15
CA ARG A 83 5.48 -2.31 -9.73
C ARG A 83 5.68 -2.14 -11.24
N LEU A 84 4.64 -1.70 -11.95
CA LEU A 84 4.70 -1.37 -13.38
C LEU A 84 5.53 -0.12 -13.64
N ALA A 85 5.49 0.86 -12.74
CA ALA A 85 6.33 2.06 -12.78
C ALA A 85 7.83 1.76 -12.54
N GLY A 86 8.15 0.57 -12.03
CA GLY A 86 9.51 0.15 -11.71
C GLY A 86 10.05 0.73 -10.39
N LEU A 87 9.17 1.07 -9.45
CA LEU A 87 9.57 1.55 -8.14
C LEU A 87 10.13 0.39 -7.30
N ALA A 88 11.26 0.61 -6.63
CA ALA A 88 11.88 -0.37 -5.73
C ALA A 88 11.22 -0.38 -4.33
N THR A 89 10.66 0.75 -3.92
CA THR A 89 10.03 0.96 -2.61
C THR A 89 8.70 1.69 -2.77
N VAL A 90 7.70 1.31 -1.98
CA VAL A 90 6.38 1.96 -1.93
C VAL A 90 6.07 2.46 -0.52
N PRO A 91 5.41 3.63 -0.39
CA PRO A 91 4.91 4.09 0.91
C PRO A 91 3.75 3.24 1.41
N VAL A 92 3.84 2.79 2.66
CA VAL A 92 2.84 1.95 3.35
C VAL A 92 2.32 2.57 4.64
#